data_AF-A0A0S6VVC1-F1
#
_entry.id   AF-A0A0S6VVC1-F1
#
_cell.length_a   1.000
_cell.length_b   1.000
_cell.length_c   1.000
_cell.angle_alpha   90.00
_cell.angle_beta   90.00
_cell.angle_gamma   90.00
#
_symmetry.space_group_name_H-M   'P 1'
#
loop_
_entity.id
_entity.type
_entity.pdbx_description
1 polymer ?
#
loop_
_entity_poly.entity_id
_entity_poly.type
_entity_poly.pdbx_seq_one_letter_code
_entity_poly.pdbx_strand_id
1 'polypeptide(L)'
;MNQELFDRLSAERTHRLNQAAQKLLEGDDLEGAAKQLAWVDTAGKVIGATAPKKGGIQGPVIWAAIISLILLGLAWTLHVPLVHITADVSAETVSLKLDSTWRPHQRMNMKELFINQIASLDAPGLPQLAVASPENPASLEISGQIVVTALEIPANAVLEFSRSGDTGDTLHIFIKQTQLHLTAQAGKADVTMRLAYGDPVQRRISSEIPETINIITMPTGAAAVELRLAGLQDWRLRGMDIKALKFLEEYPPDSGQFESVIRSGSVSIEEVGKKQEILDGQFLNLSPKKSRRAELIPAESSEQLRMTFEGAASKVEFGAQDFKTNLSPTWFEYILMQKPISAFWGAMLFLIGLVLKIRSALFS
;
A
#
# COMPACT_ATOMS: atom_id res chain seq x y z
N MET A 1 -29.37 17.09 53.40
CA MET A 1 -29.61 18.27 54.25
C MET A 1 -30.38 19.28 53.42
N ASN A 2 -31.48 19.84 53.92
CA ASN A 2 -32.27 20.82 53.17
C ASN A 2 -31.38 22.02 52.82
N GLN A 3 -31.43 22.54 51.60
CA GLN A 3 -30.51 23.61 51.16
C GLN A 3 -30.62 24.84 52.07
N GLU A 4 -31.84 25.12 52.52
CA GLU A 4 -32.14 26.13 53.54
C GLU A 4 -31.41 25.90 54.89
N LEU A 5 -31.24 24.64 55.32
CA LEU A 5 -30.50 24.32 56.55
C LEU A 5 -28.99 24.52 56.36
N PHE A 6 -28.45 24.23 55.17
CA PHE A 6 -27.05 24.48 54.85
C PHE A 6 -26.74 25.99 54.83
N ASP A 7 -27.61 26.77 54.21
CA ASP A 7 -27.47 28.22 54.12
C ASP A 7 -27.60 28.87 55.51
N ARG A 8 -28.56 28.42 56.33
CA ARG A 8 -28.68 28.84 57.73
C ARG A 8 -27.45 28.50 58.56
N LEU A 9 -26.92 27.27 58.44
CA LEU A 9 -25.71 26.88 59.17
C LEU A 9 -24.48 27.70 58.74
N SER A 10 -24.37 28.01 57.44
CA SER A 10 -23.28 28.82 56.90
C SER A 10 -23.35 30.28 57.34
N ALA A 11 -24.56 30.87 57.35
CA ALA A 11 -24.78 32.22 57.87
C ALA A 11 -24.47 32.31 59.38
N GLU A 12 -24.94 31.34 60.17
CA GLU A 12 -24.69 31.28 61.61
C GLU A 12 -23.19 31.08 61.93
N ARG A 13 -22.47 30.29 61.12
CA ARG A 13 -21.02 30.12 61.23
C ARG A 13 -20.26 31.43 61.04
N THR A 14 -20.60 32.20 60.02
CA THR A 14 -20.00 33.52 59.77
C THR A 14 -20.33 34.50 60.89
N HIS A 15 -21.57 34.48 61.39
CA HIS A 15 -21.99 35.30 62.52
C HIS A 15 -21.17 35.01 63.79
N ARG A 16 -20.99 33.73 64.13
CA ARG A 16 -20.23 33.32 65.33
C ARG A 16 -18.72 33.52 65.21
N LEU A 17 -18.16 33.42 64.00
CA LEU A 17 -16.78 33.82 63.74
C LEU A 17 -16.56 35.30 64.02
N ASN A 18 -17.47 36.16 63.56
CA ASN A 18 -17.39 37.60 63.82
C ASN A 18 -17.54 37.92 65.31
N GLN A 19 -18.45 37.24 66.01
CA GLN A 19 -18.58 37.38 67.47
C GLN A 19 -17.33 36.93 68.23
N ALA A 20 -16.70 35.83 67.81
CA ALA A 20 -15.45 35.36 68.41
C ALA A 20 -14.30 36.37 68.18
N ALA A 21 -14.19 36.92 66.97
CA ALA A 21 -13.21 37.94 66.62
C ALA A 21 -13.40 39.21 67.46
N GLN A 22 -14.65 39.66 67.65
CA GLN A 22 -14.96 40.82 68.47
C GLN A 22 -14.57 40.61 69.94
N LYS A 23 -14.93 39.46 70.52
CA LYS A 23 -14.55 39.10 71.90
C LYS A 23 -13.05 39.00 72.13
N LEU A 24 -12.28 38.56 71.13
CA LEU A 24 -10.82 38.53 71.19
C LEU A 24 -10.20 39.93 71.11
N LEU A 25 -10.81 40.84 70.35
CA LEU A 25 -10.35 42.23 70.22
C LEU A 25 -10.65 43.07 71.46
N GLU A 26 -11.78 42.84 72.11
CA GLU A 26 -12.19 43.56 73.33
C GLU A 26 -11.45 43.05 74.60
N GLY A 27 -10.73 41.93 74.51
CA GLY A 27 -9.82 41.44 75.57
C GLY A 27 -10.49 40.87 76.83
N ASP A 28 -11.82 40.93 76.92
CA ASP A 28 -12.58 40.69 78.16
C ASP A 28 -13.12 39.25 78.30
N ASP A 29 -13.14 38.43 77.24
CA ASP A 29 -13.79 37.09 77.28
C ASP A 29 -13.11 36.06 76.36
N LEU A 30 -11.90 35.63 76.75
CA LEU A 30 -11.14 34.58 76.06
C LEU A 30 -11.87 33.23 76.03
N GLU A 31 -12.57 32.88 77.11
CA GLU A 31 -13.27 31.61 77.23
C GLU A 31 -14.51 31.55 76.32
N GLY A 32 -15.27 32.65 76.24
CA GLY A 32 -16.40 32.80 75.31
C GLY A 32 -15.97 32.79 73.85
N ALA A 33 -14.82 33.38 73.50
CA ALA A 33 -14.27 33.29 72.16
C ALA A 33 -13.87 31.85 71.79
N ALA A 34 -13.22 31.12 72.71
CA ALA A 34 -12.84 29.72 72.50
C ALA A 34 -14.07 28.83 72.27
N LYS A 35 -15.17 29.06 73.01
CA LYS A 35 -16.43 28.32 72.85
C LYS A 35 -17.08 28.55 71.47
N GLN A 36 -17.04 29.79 70.96
CA GLN A 36 -17.57 30.10 69.64
C GLN A 36 -16.71 29.48 68.52
N LEU A 37 -15.39 29.50 68.65
CA LEU A 37 -14.47 28.84 67.70
C LEU A 37 -14.65 27.33 67.69
N ALA A 38 -14.83 26.70 68.86
CA ALA A 38 -15.12 25.27 68.96
C ALA A 38 -16.45 24.88 68.29
N TRP A 39 -17.48 25.74 68.41
CA TRP A 39 -18.73 25.55 67.69
C TRP A 39 -18.53 25.69 66.17
N VAL A 40 -17.78 26.69 65.72
CA VAL A 40 -17.45 26.91 64.29
C VAL A 40 -16.69 25.73 63.71
N ASP A 41 -15.77 25.12 64.47
CA ASP A 41 -15.04 23.92 64.05
C ASP A 41 -15.97 22.71 63.94
N THR A 42 -16.86 22.52 64.93
CA THR A 42 -17.86 21.44 64.92
C THR A 42 -18.85 21.61 63.76
N ALA A 43 -19.37 22.82 63.56
CA ALA A 43 -20.23 23.17 62.43
C ALA A 43 -19.48 22.99 61.10
N GLY A 44 -18.20 23.36 61.05
CA GLY A 44 -17.33 23.13 59.89
C GLY A 44 -17.19 21.64 59.53
N LYS A 45 -17.03 20.76 60.54
CA LYS A 45 -16.99 19.31 60.35
C LYS A 45 -18.33 18.76 59.86
N VAL A 46 -19.46 19.24 60.40
CA VAL A 46 -20.80 18.84 59.95
C VAL A 46 -21.06 19.30 58.51
N ILE A 47 -20.74 20.55 58.18
CA ILE A 47 -20.84 21.10 56.82
C ILE A 47 -19.92 20.31 55.88
N GLY A 48 -18.69 20.01 56.27
CA GLY A 48 -17.74 19.24 55.45
C GLY A 48 -18.18 17.78 55.20
N ALA A 49 -18.86 17.16 56.18
CA ALA A 49 -19.39 15.80 56.06
C ALA A 49 -20.71 15.74 55.26
N THR A 50 -21.49 16.83 55.24
CA THR A 50 -22.81 16.89 54.59
C THR A 50 -22.84 17.69 53.30
N ALA A 51 -21.79 18.46 53.01
CA ALA A 51 -21.59 19.06 51.70
C ALA A 51 -21.64 17.91 50.70
N PRO A 52 -22.54 17.95 49.71
CA PRO A 52 -22.49 16.97 48.63
C PRO A 52 -21.06 17.07 48.10
N LYS A 53 -20.28 15.98 48.22
CA LYS A 53 -19.05 15.84 47.43
C LYS A 53 -19.52 16.20 46.04
N LYS A 54 -19.11 17.36 45.52
CA LYS A 54 -19.24 17.69 44.10
C LYS A 54 -18.37 16.63 43.44
N GLY A 55 -18.93 15.43 43.28
CA GLY A 55 -18.27 14.28 42.69
C GLY A 55 -17.87 14.80 41.34
N GLY A 56 -16.57 14.99 41.18
CA GLY A 56 -16.02 15.86 40.15
C GLY A 56 -16.34 15.26 38.80
N ILE A 57 -17.50 15.61 38.23
CA ILE A 57 -17.86 15.31 36.85
C ILE A 57 -16.80 15.93 35.91
N GLN A 58 -16.08 16.95 36.39
CA GLN A 58 -14.93 17.54 35.70
C GLN A 58 -13.81 16.52 35.44
N GLY A 59 -13.53 15.58 36.35
CA GLY A 59 -12.49 14.57 36.16
C GLY A 59 -12.70 13.68 34.92
N PRO A 60 -13.82 12.93 34.81
CA PRO A 60 -14.08 12.09 33.65
C PRO A 60 -14.30 12.91 32.36
N VAL A 61 -14.85 14.13 32.44
CA VAL A 61 -15.00 15.01 31.26
C VAL A 61 -13.64 15.45 30.71
N ILE A 62 -12.71 15.86 31.57
CA ILE A 62 -11.34 16.23 31.15
C ILE A 62 -10.63 15.03 30.54
N TRP A 63 -10.72 13.84 31.14
CA TRP A 63 -10.15 12.62 30.57
C TRP A 63 -10.76 12.26 29.22
N ALA A 64 -12.09 12.36 29.07
CA ALA A 64 -12.75 12.12 27.79
C ALA A 64 -12.27 13.09 26.71
N ALA A 65 -12.07 14.38 27.05
CA ALA A 65 -11.55 15.38 26.13
C ALA A 65 -10.11 15.07 25.69
N ILE A 66 -9.23 14.70 26.63
CA ILE A 66 -7.85 14.31 26.34
C ILE A 66 -7.81 13.07 25.44
N ILE A 67 -8.59 12.03 25.77
CA ILE A 67 -8.67 10.80 24.97
C ILE A 67 -9.17 11.12 23.55
N SER A 68 -10.19 11.97 23.42
CA SER A 68 -10.73 12.39 22.12
C SER A 68 -9.68 13.13 21.28
N LEU A 69 -8.90 14.02 21.90
CA LEU A 69 -7.80 14.72 21.23
C LEU A 69 -6.70 13.75 20.77
N ILE A 70 -6.34 12.76 21.61
CA ILE A 70 -5.36 11.72 21.24
C ILE A 70 -5.89 10.87 20.07
N LEU A 71 -7.14 10.41 20.13
CA LEU A 71 -7.75 9.62 19.06
C LEU A 71 -7.84 10.42 17.75
N LEU A 72 -8.17 11.71 17.81
CA LEU A 72 -8.19 12.58 16.64
C LEU A 72 -6.78 12.78 16.06
N GLY A 73 -5.77 13.01 16.92
CA GLY A 73 -4.37 13.09 16.49
C GLY A 73 -3.86 11.79 15.87
N LEU A 74 -4.25 10.64 16.42
CA LEU A 74 -3.95 9.33 15.83
C LEU A 74 -4.66 9.12 14.50
N ALA A 75 -5.95 9.48 14.40
CA ALA A 75 -6.69 9.38 13.14
C ALA A 75 -6.10 10.28 12.04
N TRP A 76 -5.55 11.43 12.41
CA TRP A 76 -4.88 12.34 11.48
C TRP A 76 -3.51 11.83 11.02
N THR A 77 -2.78 11.10 11.87
CA THR A 77 -1.40 10.67 11.59
C THR A 77 -1.32 9.27 10.98
N LEU A 78 -2.23 8.38 11.35
CA LEU A 78 -2.24 6.99 10.90
C LEU A 78 -2.92 6.86 9.54
N HIS A 79 -2.20 6.25 8.60
CA HIS A 79 -2.71 5.92 7.28
C HIS A 79 -3.54 4.64 7.33
N VAL A 80 -4.56 4.55 6.47
CA VAL A 80 -5.32 3.32 6.30
C VAL A 80 -4.39 2.24 5.73
N PRO A 81 -4.32 1.04 6.34
CA PRO A 81 -3.31 0.03 5.98
C PRO A 81 -3.57 -0.64 4.63
N LEU A 82 -4.75 -0.45 4.05
CA LEU A 82 -5.15 -1.05 2.79
C LEU A 82 -6.16 -0.15 2.08
N VAL A 83 -5.87 0.26 0.86
CA VAL A 83 -6.76 1.04 0.01
C VAL A 83 -6.88 0.45 -1.38
N HIS A 84 -8.07 0.55 -1.96
CA HIS A 84 -8.37 0.14 -3.32
C HIS A 84 -7.91 1.23 -4.28
N ILE A 85 -7.11 0.80 -5.24
CA ILE A 85 -6.53 1.67 -6.23
C ILE A 85 -6.77 1.15 -7.63
N THR A 86 -6.96 2.09 -8.53
CA THR A 86 -6.82 1.85 -9.97
C THR A 86 -5.68 2.72 -10.47
N ALA A 87 -4.68 2.11 -11.10
CA ALA A 87 -3.57 2.81 -11.74
C ALA A 87 -3.53 2.47 -13.23
N ASP A 88 -3.29 3.47 -14.05
CA ASP A 88 -3.16 3.35 -15.49
C ASP A 88 -1.95 4.19 -15.93
N VAL A 89 -0.85 3.53 -16.26
CA VAL A 89 0.47 4.16 -16.39
C VAL A 89 1.11 3.75 -17.71
N SER A 90 1.55 4.74 -18.50
CA SER A 90 2.42 4.56 -19.66
C SER A 90 3.88 4.79 -19.26
N ALA A 91 4.74 3.81 -19.47
CA ALA A 91 6.15 3.84 -19.11
C ALA A 91 7.00 3.05 -20.11
N GLU A 92 8.30 3.31 -20.18
CA GLU A 92 9.22 2.56 -21.05
C GLU A 92 9.56 1.19 -20.45
N THR A 93 9.82 1.18 -19.14
CA THR A 93 10.09 -0.03 -18.37
C THR A 93 9.07 -0.21 -17.24
N VAL A 94 8.54 -1.43 -17.10
CA VAL A 94 7.66 -1.83 -15.99
C VAL A 94 8.33 -2.92 -15.19
N SER A 95 8.64 -2.63 -13.92
CA SER A 95 9.26 -3.58 -12.99
C SER A 95 8.24 -4.05 -11.96
N LEU A 96 8.04 -5.36 -11.85
CA LEU A 96 7.11 -5.93 -10.87
C LEU A 96 7.70 -7.14 -10.16
N LYS A 97 7.24 -7.38 -8.93
CA LYS A 97 7.52 -8.60 -8.19
C LYS A 97 6.26 -9.45 -8.10
N LEU A 98 6.34 -10.72 -8.48
CA LEU A 98 5.21 -11.64 -8.41
C LEU A 98 4.93 -12.10 -6.98
N ASP A 99 3.66 -12.20 -6.62
CA ASP A 99 3.21 -12.79 -5.35
C ASP A 99 2.90 -14.29 -5.49
N SER A 100 2.40 -14.70 -6.66
CA SER A 100 2.10 -16.10 -7.00
C SER A 100 2.75 -16.48 -8.34
N THR A 101 2.72 -17.76 -8.68
CA THR A 101 3.22 -18.23 -9.98
C THR A 101 2.36 -17.66 -11.11
N TRP A 102 2.98 -16.93 -12.03
CA TRP A 102 2.30 -16.38 -13.19
C TRP A 102 2.36 -17.34 -14.38
N ARG A 103 1.19 -17.55 -15.00
CA ARG A 103 1.02 -18.28 -16.26
C ARG A 103 0.15 -17.42 -17.19
N PRO A 104 0.64 -16.99 -18.36
CA PRO A 104 -0.19 -16.25 -19.29
C PRO A 104 -1.34 -17.15 -19.75
N HIS A 105 -2.55 -16.59 -19.79
CA HIS A 105 -3.77 -17.34 -20.12
C HIS A 105 -3.88 -17.68 -21.61
N GLN A 106 -3.08 -17.02 -22.45
CA GLN A 106 -3.15 -17.12 -23.90
C GLN A 106 -1.83 -17.65 -24.44
N ARG A 107 -1.93 -18.47 -25.50
CA ARG A 107 -0.77 -18.84 -26.31
C ARG A 107 -0.26 -17.61 -27.03
N MET A 108 1.05 -17.48 -27.13
CA MET A 108 1.67 -16.33 -27.80
C MET A 108 2.24 -16.81 -29.13
N ASN A 109 1.73 -16.26 -30.23
CA ASN A 109 2.29 -16.48 -31.56
C ASN A 109 3.34 -15.41 -31.82
N MET A 110 4.54 -15.83 -32.23
CA MET A 110 5.67 -14.92 -32.44
C MET A 110 6.51 -15.38 -33.62
N LYS A 111 7.33 -14.45 -34.13
CA LYS A 111 8.27 -14.72 -35.22
C LYS A 111 9.65 -15.04 -34.70
N GLU A 112 10.04 -14.46 -33.58
CA GLU A 112 11.34 -14.69 -32.98
C GLU A 112 11.20 -14.88 -31.48
N LEU A 113 11.97 -15.83 -30.95
CA LEU A 113 12.08 -16.15 -29.55
C LEU A 113 13.56 -16.25 -29.21
N PHE A 114 14.04 -15.42 -28.30
CA PHE A 114 15.36 -15.55 -27.73
C PHE A 114 15.26 -15.75 -26.22
N ILE A 115 16.08 -16.66 -25.70
CA ILE A 115 16.19 -16.91 -24.27
C ILE A 115 17.64 -17.24 -23.92
N ASN A 116 18.17 -16.61 -22.89
CA ASN A 116 19.51 -16.89 -22.37
C ASN A 116 19.45 -17.70 -21.06
N GLN A 117 20.63 -18.04 -20.52
CA GLN A 117 20.78 -18.71 -19.22
C GLN A 117 20.00 -20.03 -19.13
N ILE A 118 19.98 -20.82 -20.21
CA ILE A 118 19.29 -22.10 -20.26
C ILE A 118 20.07 -23.14 -19.45
N ALA A 119 19.38 -23.79 -18.51
CA ALA A 119 19.92 -24.88 -17.69
C ALA A 119 19.63 -26.25 -18.31
N SER A 120 18.43 -26.41 -18.84
CA SER A 120 17.96 -27.64 -19.48
C SER A 120 17.16 -27.31 -20.73
N LEU A 121 17.42 -28.04 -21.81
CA LEU A 121 16.65 -27.98 -23.05
C LEU A 121 16.31 -29.40 -23.49
N ASP A 122 15.02 -29.67 -23.64
CA ASP A 122 14.50 -30.92 -24.19
C ASP A 122 13.72 -30.63 -25.48
N ALA A 123 14.18 -31.21 -26.58
CA ALA A 123 13.62 -31.10 -27.92
C ALA A 123 13.78 -32.45 -28.63
N PRO A 124 12.80 -33.37 -28.51
CA PRO A 124 12.92 -34.75 -28.98
C PRO A 124 13.32 -34.92 -30.46
N GLY A 125 12.85 -34.05 -31.33
CA GLY A 125 13.20 -34.00 -32.76
C GLY A 125 14.52 -33.30 -33.05
N LEU A 126 15.15 -32.67 -32.05
CA LEU A 126 16.44 -31.98 -32.12
C LEU A 126 17.39 -32.44 -31.00
N PRO A 127 17.72 -33.75 -30.88
CA PRO A 127 18.48 -34.28 -29.74
C PRO A 127 19.89 -33.70 -29.61
N GLN A 128 20.43 -33.13 -30.69
CA GLN A 128 21.74 -32.45 -30.69
C GLN A 128 21.72 -31.09 -29.99
N LEU A 129 20.53 -30.53 -29.74
CA LEU A 129 20.35 -29.32 -28.96
C LEU A 129 20.15 -29.62 -27.47
N ALA A 130 20.08 -30.90 -27.07
CA ALA A 130 19.88 -31.26 -25.67
C ALA A 130 21.03 -30.70 -24.82
N VAL A 131 20.69 -29.75 -23.95
CA VAL A 131 21.61 -29.19 -22.95
C VAL A 131 21.16 -29.68 -21.59
N ALA A 132 22.10 -30.24 -20.84
CA ALA A 132 21.89 -30.70 -19.47
C ALA A 132 23.12 -30.38 -18.61
N SER A 133 23.52 -29.10 -18.57
CA SER A 133 24.57 -28.69 -17.64
C SER A 133 24.34 -27.27 -17.12
N PRO A 134 24.16 -27.09 -15.80
CA PRO A 134 24.08 -25.78 -15.18
C PRO A 134 25.42 -25.01 -15.20
N GLU A 135 26.54 -25.68 -15.49
CA GLU A 135 27.87 -25.06 -15.46
C GLU A 135 28.20 -24.26 -16.74
N ASN A 136 27.50 -24.52 -17.85
CA ASN A 136 27.74 -23.88 -19.13
C ASN A 136 26.42 -23.34 -19.70
N PRO A 137 25.98 -22.14 -19.27
CA PRO A 137 24.68 -21.61 -19.67
C PRO A 137 24.62 -21.42 -21.18
N ALA A 138 23.53 -21.88 -21.78
CA ALA A 138 23.27 -21.72 -23.20
C ALA A 138 22.31 -20.55 -23.45
N SER A 139 22.36 -20.02 -24.67
CA SER A 139 21.29 -19.19 -25.23
C SER A 139 20.70 -19.87 -26.45
N LEU A 140 19.41 -19.64 -26.66
CA LEU A 140 18.64 -20.19 -27.76
C LEU A 140 17.95 -19.05 -28.47
N GLU A 141 18.04 -19.06 -29.79
CA GLU A 141 17.40 -18.14 -30.70
C GLU A 141 16.61 -18.97 -31.71
N ILE A 142 15.30 -18.73 -31.80
CA ILE A 142 14.40 -19.41 -32.73
C ILE A 142 13.75 -18.33 -33.58
N SER A 143 13.81 -18.47 -34.91
CA SER A 143 13.19 -17.54 -35.86
C SER A 143 12.31 -18.31 -36.84
N GLY A 144 11.03 -17.95 -36.97
CA GLY A 144 10.07 -18.62 -37.86
C GLY A 144 8.64 -18.62 -37.32
N GLN A 145 7.94 -19.75 -37.46
CA GLN A 145 6.59 -19.92 -36.91
C GLN A 145 6.66 -20.55 -35.51
N ILE A 146 6.50 -19.72 -34.48
CA ILE A 146 6.70 -20.11 -33.08
C ILE A 146 5.42 -19.84 -32.29
N VAL A 147 5.02 -20.81 -31.47
CA VAL A 147 3.91 -20.68 -30.53
C VAL A 147 4.38 -21.04 -29.14
N VAL A 148 4.41 -20.08 -28.22
CA VAL A 148 4.62 -20.36 -26.80
C VAL A 148 3.31 -20.87 -26.22
N THR A 149 3.33 -22.14 -25.80
CA THR A 149 2.16 -22.86 -25.30
C THR A 149 2.06 -22.84 -23.78
N ALA A 150 3.19 -22.77 -23.09
CA ALA A 150 3.27 -22.57 -21.65
C ALA A 150 4.46 -21.66 -21.31
N LEU A 151 4.23 -20.70 -20.42
CA LEU A 151 5.25 -19.87 -19.79
C LEU A 151 4.90 -19.85 -18.31
N GLU A 152 5.80 -20.33 -17.46
CA GLU A 152 5.58 -20.39 -16.02
C GLU A 152 6.72 -19.68 -15.29
N ILE A 153 6.36 -18.58 -14.63
CA ILE A 153 7.27 -17.78 -13.83
C ILE A 153 6.85 -17.93 -12.36
N PRO A 154 7.68 -18.55 -11.50
CA PRO A 154 7.37 -18.76 -10.10
C PRO A 154 7.13 -17.47 -9.29
N ALA A 155 6.47 -17.62 -8.14
CA ALA A 155 6.30 -16.56 -7.16
C ALA A 155 7.64 -15.94 -6.71
N ASN A 156 7.61 -14.69 -6.27
CA ASN A 156 8.76 -13.87 -5.86
C ASN A 156 9.75 -13.49 -6.96
N ALA A 157 9.54 -13.93 -8.21
CA ALA A 157 10.28 -13.43 -9.35
C ALA A 157 10.18 -11.91 -9.47
N VAL A 158 11.28 -11.26 -9.84
CA VAL A 158 11.26 -9.86 -10.26
C VAL A 158 11.32 -9.84 -11.77
N LEU A 159 10.31 -9.23 -12.39
CA LEU A 159 10.13 -9.09 -13.82
C LEU A 159 10.30 -7.64 -14.22
N GLU A 160 11.14 -7.38 -15.22
CA GLU A 160 11.26 -6.09 -15.87
C GLU A 160 10.86 -6.26 -17.33
N PHE A 161 9.84 -5.52 -17.74
CA PHE A 161 9.34 -5.50 -19.10
C PHE A 161 9.78 -4.21 -19.76
N SER A 162 10.36 -4.31 -20.95
CA SER A 162 10.64 -3.17 -21.83
C SER A 162 10.34 -3.51 -23.28
N ARG A 163 10.13 -2.49 -24.11
CA ARG A 163 9.74 -2.65 -25.51
C ARG A 163 10.71 -1.90 -26.40
N SER A 164 11.21 -2.54 -27.45
CA SER A 164 12.07 -1.91 -28.46
C SER A 164 11.35 -1.84 -29.81
N GLY A 165 11.36 -0.63 -30.40
CA GLY A 165 10.75 -0.35 -31.71
C GLY A 165 11.61 -0.76 -32.92
N ASP A 166 12.91 -1.00 -32.73
CA ASP A 166 13.88 -1.11 -33.83
C ASP A 166 13.70 -2.33 -34.74
N THR A 167 13.07 -3.41 -34.24
CA THR A 167 12.99 -4.70 -34.94
C THR A 167 11.61 -5.36 -34.83
N GLY A 168 10.54 -4.59 -35.07
CA GLY A 168 9.21 -5.17 -35.30
C GLY A 168 8.47 -5.55 -34.01
N ASP A 169 8.44 -4.62 -33.05
CA ASP A 169 7.74 -4.75 -31.77
C ASP A 169 8.27 -5.93 -30.95
N THR A 170 9.45 -5.73 -30.37
CA THR A 170 10.12 -6.72 -29.53
C THR A 170 9.83 -6.44 -28.07
N LEU A 171 9.22 -7.40 -27.39
CA LEU A 171 9.06 -7.39 -25.94
C LEU A 171 10.26 -8.07 -25.29
N HIS A 172 10.97 -7.33 -24.45
CA HIS A 172 12.02 -7.83 -23.59
C HIS A 172 11.45 -8.08 -22.19
N ILE A 173 11.70 -9.28 -21.66
CA ILE A 173 11.32 -9.68 -20.31
C ILE A 173 12.59 -10.13 -19.60
N PHE A 174 13.05 -9.32 -18.65
CA PHE A 174 14.16 -9.69 -17.77
C PHE A 174 13.60 -10.29 -16.49
N ILE A 175 14.04 -11.50 -16.17
CA ILE A 175 13.57 -12.31 -15.06
C ILE A 175 14.74 -12.47 -14.07
N LYS A 176 14.50 -12.08 -12.81
CA LYS A 176 15.49 -12.14 -11.73
C LYS A 176 14.95 -12.95 -10.54
N GLN A 177 15.85 -13.49 -9.71
CA GLN A 177 15.58 -14.24 -8.48
C GLN A 177 14.84 -15.59 -8.63
N THR A 178 14.66 -16.10 -9.85
CA THR A 178 13.96 -17.38 -10.10
C THR A 178 14.46 -18.07 -11.37
N GLN A 179 14.02 -19.32 -11.55
CA GLN A 179 14.02 -20.04 -12.83
C GLN A 179 12.73 -19.78 -13.60
N LEU A 180 12.80 -19.87 -14.93
CA LEU A 180 11.67 -19.83 -15.86
C LEU A 180 11.46 -21.21 -16.46
N HIS A 181 10.19 -21.61 -16.63
CA HIS A 181 9.79 -22.79 -17.40
C HIS A 181 9.04 -22.34 -18.64
N LEU A 182 9.48 -22.77 -19.82
CA LEU A 182 8.94 -22.35 -21.11
C LEU A 182 8.74 -23.58 -22.00
N THR A 183 7.55 -23.71 -22.59
CA THR A 183 7.27 -24.70 -23.64
C THR A 183 6.85 -23.97 -24.91
N ALA A 184 7.65 -24.12 -25.95
CA ALA A 184 7.39 -23.56 -27.28
C ALA A 184 7.17 -24.67 -28.30
N GLN A 185 6.37 -24.37 -29.32
CA GLN A 185 6.19 -25.21 -30.51
C GLN A 185 6.73 -24.46 -31.73
N ALA A 186 7.56 -25.12 -32.53
CA ALA A 186 8.19 -24.55 -33.71
C ALA A 186 7.94 -25.42 -34.95
N GLY A 187 7.30 -24.86 -35.98
CA GLY A 187 6.93 -25.60 -37.21
C GLY A 187 7.95 -25.42 -38.34
N LYS A 188 7.98 -24.21 -38.92
CA LYS A 188 8.98 -23.78 -39.89
C LYS A 188 9.87 -22.73 -39.23
N ALA A 189 10.99 -23.15 -38.67
CA ALA A 189 11.85 -22.27 -37.89
C ALA A 189 13.33 -22.63 -38.01
N ASP A 190 14.17 -21.62 -37.97
CA ASP A 190 15.60 -21.76 -37.78
C ASP A 190 15.91 -21.64 -36.28
N VAL A 191 16.62 -22.62 -35.74
CA VAL A 191 16.98 -22.71 -34.33
C VAL A 191 18.50 -22.59 -34.23
N THR A 192 18.98 -21.61 -33.49
CA THR A 192 20.39 -21.39 -33.21
C THR A 192 20.61 -21.46 -31.72
N MET A 193 21.45 -22.38 -31.27
CA MET A 193 21.87 -22.49 -29.89
C MET A 193 23.33 -22.07 -29.76
N ARG A 194 23.62 -21.15 -28.85
CA ARG A 194 24.98 -20.71 -28.53
C ARG A 194 25.31 -21.12 -27.10
N LEU A 195 26.31 -21.97 -26.93
CA LEU A 195 26.89 -22.31 -25.63
C LEU A 195 27.84 -21.18 -25.19
N ALA A 196 28.09 -21.00 -23.88
CA ALA A 196 29.06 -19.99 -23.43
C ALA A 196 30.48 -20.28 -23.94
N TYR A 197 30.80 -21.57 -24.14
CA TYR A 197 32.02 -22.03 -24.78
C TYR A 197 31.67 -23.04 -25.88
N GLY A 198 32.07 -22.76 -27.13
CA GLY A 198 31.89 -23.66 -28.27
C GLY A 198 31.29 -22.96 -29.50
N ASP A 199 31.25 -23.69 -30.62
CA ASP A 199 30.62 -23.21 -31.85
C ASP A 199 29.08 -23.23 -31.73
N PRO A 200 28.38 -22.29 -32.37
CA PRO A 200 26.92 -22.27 -32.40
C PRO A 200 26.37 -23.50 -33.14
N VAL A 201 25.35 -24.13 -32.57
CA VAL A 201 24.62 -25.24 -33.21
C VAL A 201 23.38 -24.67 -33.88
N GLN A 202 23.36 -24.69 -35.21
CA GLN A 202 22.23 -24.21 -36.02
C GLN A 202 21.47 -25.37 -36.66
N ARG A 203 20.15 -25.38 -36.55
CA ARG A 203 19.26 -26.40 -37.13
C ARG A 203 18.04 -25.74 -37.74
N ARG A 204 17.54 -26.33 -38.82
CA ARG A 204 16.31 -25.89 -39.48
C ARG A 204 15.22 -26.91 -39.27
N ILE A 205 14.11 -26.48 -38.67
CA ILE A 205 12.89 -27.25 -38.55
C ILE A 205 12.05 -26.97 -39.79
N SER A 206 11.73 -28.04 -40.53
CA SER A 206 10.85 -28.00 -41.69
C SER A 206 9.93 -29.22 -41.66
N SER A 207 9.17 -29.34 -40.55
CA SER A 207 8.23 -30.44 -40.32
C SER A 207 6.79 -29.95 -40.45
N GLU A 208 5.89 -30.82 -40.92
CA GLU A 208 4.44 -30.57 -40.89
C GLU A 208 3.89 -30.61 -39.46
N ILE A 209 4.50 -31.43 -38.59
CA ILE A 209 4.18 -31.53 -37.17
C ILE A 209 5.16 -30.62 -36.41
N PRO A 210 4.69 -29.59 -35.68
CA PRO A 210 5.56 -28.71 -34.93
C PRO A 210 6.39 -29.45 -33.87
N GLU A 211 7.67 -29.10 -33.78
CA GLU A 211 8.58 -29.60 -32.75
C GLU A 211 8.28 -28.93 -31.42
N THR A 212 8.21 -29.71 -30.33
CA THR A 212 8.01 -29.17 -28.98
C THR A 212 9.36 -28.99 -28.30
N ILE A 213 9.61 -27.77 -27.83
CA ILE A 213 10.86 -27.37 -27.19
C ILE A 213 10.53 -26.96 -25.76
N ASN A 214 11.02 -27.74 -24.79
CA ASN A 214 10.90 -27.46 -23.36
C ASN A 214 12.20 -26.87 -22.84
N ILE A 215 12.11 -25.73 -22.17
CA ILE A 215 13.25 -24.94 -21.72
C ILE A 215 13.07 -24.64 -20.23
N ILE A 216 14.11 -24.93 -19.45
CA ILE A 216 14.23 -24.53 -18.06
C ILE A 216 15.48 -23.67 -17.94
N THR A 217 15.33 -22.47 -17.38
CA THR A 217 16.47 -21.57 -17.16
C THR A 217 17.13 -21.79 -15.81
N MET A 218 18.35 -21.30 -15.69
CA MET A 218 19.09 -21.25 -14.44
C MET A 218 18.35 -20.38 -13.41
N PRO A 219 18.38 -20.75 -12.12
CA PRO A 219 17.93 -19.85 -11.07
C PRO A 219 18.80 -18.59 -11.10
N THR A 220 18.16 -17.44 -11.32
CA THR A 220 18.86 -16.18 -11.55
C THR A 220 19.40 -15.58 -10.25
N GLY A 221 20.71 -15.32 -10.23
CA GLY A 221 21.42 -14.57 -9.19
C GLY A 221 21.67 -13.14 -9.65
N ALA A 222 22.94 -12.80 -9.93
CA ALA A 222 23.33 -11.48 -10.45
C ALA A 222 22.96 -11.29 -11.94
N ALA A 223 23.02 -12.34 -12.75
CA ALA A 223 22.63 -12.29 -14.16
C ALA A 223 21.13 -12.61 -14.33
N ALA A 224 20.40 -11.70 -14.97
CA ALA A 224 18.99 -11.91 -15.31
C ALA A 224 18.85 -12.88 -16.49
N VAL A 225 17.76 -13.64 -16.50
CA VAL A 225 17.29 -14.33 -17.70
C VAL A 225 16.61 -13.29 -18.57
N GLU A 226 17.08 -13.11 -19.79
CA GLU A 226 16.44 -12.31 -20.82
C GLU A 226 15.62 -13.23 -21.72
N LEU A 227 14.33 -12.93 -21.82
CA LEU A 227 13.40 -13.51 -22.77
C LEU A 227 12.97 -12.41 -23.75
N ARG A 228 13.36 -12.52 -25.03
CA ARG A 228 12.93 -11.61 -26.09
C ARG A 228 11.91 -12.28 -26.98
N LEU A 229 10.79 -11.61 -27.21
CA LEU A 229 9.67 -12.06 -28.01
C LEU A 229 9.42 -11.03 -29.10
N ALA A 230 9.64 -11.37 -30.38
CA ALA A 230 9.44 -10.44 -31.50
C ALA A 230 8.33 -10.88 -32.45
N GLY A 231 7.69 -9.90 -33.10
CA GLY A 231 6.57 -10.14 -34.00
C GLY A 231 5.29 -10.59 -33.27
N LEU A 232 5.16 -10.21 -32.00
CA LEU A 232 3.93 -10.38 -31.23
C LEU A 232 2.87 -9.39 -31.76
N GLN A 233 1.72 -9.89 -32.21
CA GLN A 233 0.59 -9.03 -32.60
C GLN A 233 -0.41 -8.94 -31.45
N ASP A 234 -0.83 -7.73 -31.11
CA ASP A 234 -1.90 -7.43 -30.13
C ASP A 234 -1.75 -8.17 -28.79
N TRP A 235 -0.52 -8.33 -28.32
CA TRP A 235 -0.26 -9.09 -27.11
C TRP A 235 -0.79 -8.38 -25.88
N ARG A 236 -1.30 -9.16 -24.92
CA ARG A 236 -1.85 -8.66 -23.65
C ARG A 236 -1.47 -9.61 -22.53
N LEU A 237 -0.59 -9.17 -21.64
CA LEU A 237 -0.18 -9.96 -20.49
C LEU A 237 -1.12 -9.68 -19.32
N ARG A 238 -1.76 -10.73 -18.80
CA ARG A 238 -2.78 -10.65 -17.75
C ARG A 238 -2.58 -11.70 -16.67
N GLY A 239 -3.27 -11.51 -15.56
CA GLY A 239 -3.34 -12.49 -14.47
C GLY A 239 -2.07 -12.52 -13.63
N MET A 240 -1.36 -11.40 -13.55
CA MET A 240 -0.19 -11.25 -12.69
C MET A 240 -0.67 -10.87 -11.27
N ASP A 241 -0.42 -11.74 -10.30
CA ASP A 241 -0.52 -11.36 -8.89
C ASP A 241 0.76 -10.64 -8.49
N ILE A 242 0.65 -9.37 -8.13
CA ILE A 242 1.77 -8.47 -7.96
C ILE A 242 1.93 -8.15 -6.47
N LYS A 243 3.17 -8.17 -5.98
CA LYS A 243 3.57 -7.80 -4.63
C LYS A 243 4.22 -6.42 -4.55
N ALA A 244 4.87 -6.00 -5.63
CA ALA A 244 5.45 -4.67 -5.80
C ALA A 244 5.39 -4.27 -7.28
N LEU A 245 5.08 -3.00 -7.56
CA LEU A 245 5.07 -2.44 -8.91
C LEU A 245 5.85 -1.12 -8.90
N LYS A 246 6.80 -1.00 -9.82
CA LYS A 246 7.71 0.14 -9.98
C LYS A 246 7.91 0.44 -11.46
N PHE A 247 8.24 1.68 -11.76
CA PHE A 247 8.47 2.18 -13.11
C PHE A 247 9.82 2.91 -13.14
N LEU A 248 10.88 2.13 -12.96
CA LEU A 248 12.24 2.63 -12.79
C LEU A 248 13.16 1.90 -13.74
N GLU A 249 14.15 2.61 -14.25
CA GLU A 249 15.25 2.06 -15.03
C GLU A 249 16.57 2.54 -14.44
N GLU A 250 17.58 1.68 -14.50
CA GLU A 250 18.91 2.02 -14.03
C GLU A 250 19.65 2.80 -15.13
N TYR A 251 20.05 4.03 -14.84
CA TYR A 251 20.75 4.87 -15.81
C TYR A 251 21.91 5.64 -15.17
N PRO A 252 23.14 5.53 -15.71
CA PRO A 252 23.57 4.56 -16.73
C PRO A 252 23.52 3.11 -16.18
N PRO A 253 23.55 2.09 -17.05
CA PRO A 253 23.56 0.69 -16.62
C PRO A 253 24.68 0.41 -15.59
N ASP A 254 24.40 -0.43 -14.59
CA ASP A 254 25.30 -0.80 -13.49
C ASP A 254 25.75 0.35 -12.56
N SER A 255 25.12 1.52 -12.63
CA SER A 255 25.45 2.67 -11.77
C SER A 255 24.82 2.61 -10.38
N GLY A 256 23.80 1.78 -10.19
CA GLY A 256 22.90 1.78 -9.05
C GLY A 256 21.98 3.01 -8.97
N GLN A 257 22.00 3.89 -9.97
CA GLN A 257 21.14 5.07 -10.05
C GLN A 257 19.89 4.74 -10.86
N PHE A 258 18.73 4.99 -10.27
CA PHE A 258 17.44 4.67 -10.88
C PHE A 258 16.66 5.94 -11.19
N GLU A 259 16.26 6.08 -12.44
CA GLU A 259 15.43 7.17 -12.93
C GLU A 259 14.01 6.68 -13.20
N SER A 260 13.04 7.60 -13.14
CA SER A 260 11.68 7.28 -13.53
C SER A 260 11.55 7.22 -15.04
N VAL A 261 10.91 6.17 -15.52
CA VAL A 261 10.59 5.97 -16.95
C VAL A 261 9.10 6.12 -17.23
N ILE A 262 8.34 6.70 -16.30
CA ILE A 262 6.94 7.04 -16.51
C ILE A 262 6.86 8.21 -17.48
N ARG A 263 6.05 8.05 -18.53
CA ARG A 263 5.76 9.09 -19.52
C ARG A 263 4.43 9.78 -19.25
N SER A 264 3.43 9.03 -18.78
CA SER A 264 2.16 9.58 -18.32
C SER A 264 1.37 8.54 -17.53
N GLY A 265 0.33 8.97 -16.81
CA GLY A 265 -0.62 8.04 -16.23
C GLY A 265 -1.53 8.69 -15.21
N SER A 266 -2.31 7.88 -14.51
CA SER A 266 -3.07 8.31 -13.36
C SER A 266 -3.20 7.20 -12.33
N VAL A 267 -3.37 7.60 -11.08
CA VAL A 267 -3.74 6.72 -9.97
C VAL A 267 -4.98 7.27 -9.28
N SER A 268 -5.99 6.43 -9.09
CA SER A 268 -7.17 6.75 -8.30
C SER A 268 -7.21 5.91 -7.03
N ILE A 269 -7.71 6.52 -5.95
CA ILE A 269 -8.00 5.87 -4.68
C ILE A 269 -9.50 5.88 -4.52
N GLU A 270 -10.10 4.71 -4.56
CA GLU A 270 -11.55 4.54 -4.68
C GLU A 270 -12.28 5.02 -3.42
N GLU A 271 -11.71 4.75 -2.24
CA GLU A 271 -12.32 5.07 -0.94
C GLU A 271 -12.62 6.55 -0.75
N VAL A 272 -11.75 7.40 -1.26
CA VAL A 272 -11.82 8.87 -1.11
C VAL A 272 -12.14 9.58 -2.43
N GLY A 273 -12.32 8.83 -3.53
CA GLY A 273 -12.55 9.38 -4.86
C GLY A 273 -11.41 10.29 -5.36
N LYS A 274 -10.20 10.14 -4.80
CA LYS A 274 -9.05 10.98 -5.14
C LYS A 274 -8.39 10.42 -6.39
N LYS A 275 -8.30 11.23 -7.44
CA LYS A 275 -7.55 10.91 -8.66
C LYS A 275 -6.34 11.84 -8.75
N GLN A 276 -5.16 11.27 -8.98
CA GLN A 276 -3.91 11.97 -9.17
C GLN A 276 -3.36 11.63 -10.56
N GLU A 277 -3.17 12.65 -11.39
CA GLU A 277 -2.46 12.52 -12.67
C GLU A 277 -0.95 12.41 -12.39
N ILE A 278 -0.28 11.57 -13.17
CA ILE A 278 1.15 11.26 -13.10
C ILE A 278 1.80 11.82 -14.36
N LEU A 279 2.76 12.71 -14.15
CA LEU A 279 3.50 13.39 -15.22
C LEU A 279 4.79 12.65 -15.54
N ASP A 280 5.37 12.99 -16.69
CA ASP A 280 6.67 12.48 -17.15
C ASP A 280 7.76 12.69 -16.09
N GLY A 281 8.59 11.67 -15.90
CA GLY A 281 9.69 11.67 -14.92
C GLY A 281 9.27 11.58 -13.45
N GLN A 282 7.98 11.52 -13.12
CA GLN A 282 7.52 11.33 -11.74
C GLN A 282 7.62 9.87 -11.32
N PHE A 283 7.90 9.63 -10.04
CA PHE A 283 8.00 8.30 -9.47
C PHE A 283 6.64 7.80 -9.03
N LEU A 284 6.34 6.54 -9.30
CA LEU A 284 5.23 5.80 -8.69
C LEU A 284 5.76 4.47 -8.14
N ASN A 285 5.52 4.23 -6.85
CA ASN A 285 5.83 2.96 -6.21
C ASN A 285 4.57 2.44 -5.53
N LEU A 286 4.08 1.29 -6.00
CA LEU A 286 2.92 0.63 -5.41
C LEU A 286 3.41 -0.60 -4.63
N SER A 287 2.83 -0.78 -3.45
CA SER A 287 2.95 -2.03 -2.67
C SER A 287 1.60 -2.74 -2.61
N PRO A 288 1.17 -3.43 -3.68
CA PRO A 288 -0.06 -4.20 -3.66
C PRO A 288 -0.06 -5.31 -2.60
N LYS A 289 -1.24 -5.57 -2.05
CA LYS A 289 -1.54 -6.72 -1.20
C LYS A 289 -2.52 -7.69 -1.84
N LYS A 290 -3.35 -7.19 -2.76
CA LYS A 290 -4.26 -7.99 -3.57
C LYS A 290 -4.33 -7.39 -4.97
N SER A 291 -4.11 -8.21 -5.99
CA SER A 291 -4.40 -7.85 -7.38
C SER A 291 -5.81 -8.32 -7.73
N ARG A 292 -6.64 -7.44 -8.30
CA ARG A 292 -7.89 -7.83 -8.98
C ARG A 292 -7.68 -7.89 -10.49
N ARG A 293 -6.95 -6.90 -11.03
CA ARG A 293 -6.55 -6.84 -12.43
C ARG A 293 -5.13 -6.30 -12.51
N ALA A 294 -4.30 -6.99 -13.27
CA ALA A 294 -3.00 -6.49 -13.69
C ALA A 294 -2.88 -6.84 -15.17
N GLU A 295 -2.72 -5.82 -16.00
CA GLU A 295 -2.68 -5.95 -17.44
C GLU A 295 -1.57 -5.07 -18.01
N LEU A 296 -0.70 -5.68 -18.80
CA LEU A 296 0.34 -4.99 -19.55
C LEU A 296 0.05 -5.14 -21.05
N ILE A 297 0.02 -4.01 -21.75
CA ILE A 297 -0.22 -3.95 -23.20
C ILE A 297 0.78 -2.98 -23.86
N PRO A 298 0.99 -3.08 -25.17
CA PRO A 298 1.61 -2.02 -25.97
C PRO A 298 0.90 -0.68 -25.76
N ALA A 299 1.67 0.40 -25.53
CA ALA A 299 1.13 1.75 -25.62
C ALA A 299 1.11 2.24 -27.08
N GLU A 300 0.59 3.45 -27.30
CA GLU A 300 0.54 4.08 -28.64
C GLU A 300 1.94 4.33 -29.22
N SER A 301 2.92 4.66 -28.37
CA SER A 301 4.32 4.75 -28.77
C SER A 301 4.97 3.35 -28.80
N SER A 302 5.80 3.10 -29.81
CA SER A 302 6.49 1.83 -30.03
C SER A 302 7.47 1.42 -28.93
N GLU A 303 7.90 2.36 -28.09
CA GLU A 303 8.86 2.12 -27.00
C GLU A 303 8.19 2.13 -25.62
N GLN A 304 6.87 2.34 -25.58
CA GLN A 304 6.12 2.45 -24.34
C GLN A 304 5.21 1.24 -24.11
N LEU A 305 5.04 0.95 -22.83
CA LEU A 305 4.17 -0.04 -22.26
C LEU A 305 3.10 0.65 -21.44
N ARG A 306 1.85 0.18 -21.56
CA ARG A 306 0.75 0.63 -20.71
C ARG A 306 0.42 -0.45 -19.69
N MET A 307 0.57 -0.11 -18.42
CA MET A 307 0.27 -0.95 -17.27
C MET A 307 -1.03 -0.47 -16.61
N THR A 308 -2.05 -1.33 -16.64
CA THR A 308 -3.28 -1.14 -15.89
C THR A 308 -3.27 -2.06 -14.67
N PHE A 309 -3.40 -1.46 -13.48
CA PHE A 309 -3.49 -2.17 -12.21
C PHE A 309 -4.79 -1.78 -11.49
N GLU A 310 -5.52 -2.77 -11.00
CA GLU A 310 -6.69 -2.61 -10.12
C GLU A 310 -6.53 -3.58 -8.97
N GLY A 311 -6.63 -3.10 -7.74
CA GLY A 311 -6.44 -3.94 -6.57
C GLY A 311 -6.35 -3.15 -5.29
N ALA A 312 -5.89 -3.81 -4.23
CA ALA A 312 -5.69 -3.19 -2.93
C ALA A 312 -4.19 -3.05 -2.63
N ALA A 313 -3.75 -1.85 -2.26
CA ALA A 313 -2.37 -1.55 -1.92
C ALA A 313 -2.24 -1.03 -0.48
N SER A 314 -1.15 -1.40 0.20
CA SER A 314 -0.87 -0.88 1.54
C SER A 314 -0.08 0.42 1.53
N LYS A 315 0.51 0.77 0.38
CA LYS A 315 1.30 1.98 0.19
C LYS A 315 1.26 2.40 -1.27
N VAL A 316 1.05 3.68 -1.50
CA VAL A 316 1.02 4.34 -2.81
C VAL A 316 1.89 5.57 -2.70
N GLU A 317 3.14 5.48 -3.14
CA GLU A 317 4.07 6.61 -3.10
C GLU A 317 4.19 7.24 -4.47
N PHE A 318 4.10 8.56 -4.52
CA PHE A 318 4.10 9.33 -5.75
C PHE A 318 4.85 10.66 -5.58
N GLY A 319 5.56 11.12 -6.61
CA GLY A 319 6.16 12.45 -6.65
C GLY A 319 7.53 12.50 -7.31
N ALA A 320 8.27 13.59 -7.10
CA ALA A 320 9.67 13.68 -7.53
C ALA A 320 10.56 12.76 -6.67
N GLN A 321 11.76 12.42 -7.15
CA GLN A 321 12.69 11.50 -6.47
C GLN A 321 12.91 11.87 -5.00
N ASP A 322 13.14 13.16 -4.74
CA ASP A 322 13.43 13.72 -3.41
C ASP A 322 12.17 14.06 -2.59
N PHE A 323 10.99 14.09 -3.22
CA PHE A 323 9.74 14.52 -2.62
C PHE A 323 8.61 13.52 -2.91
N LYS A 324 8.75 12.31 -2.37
CA LYS A 324 7.71 11.27 -2.44
C LYS A 324 6.63 11.52 -1.39
N THR A 325 5.41 11.67 -1.86
CA THR A 325 4.21 11.81 -1.03
C THR A 325 3.47 10.48 -0.99
N ASN A 326 3.03 10.06 0.20
CA ASN A 326 2.11 8.92 0.32
C ASN A 326 0.70 9.39 -0.02
N LEU A 327 0.10 8.79 -1.04
CA LEU A 327 -1.28 9.11 -1.45
C LEU A 327 -2.32 8.39 -0.60
N SER A 328 -1.93 7.35 0.16
CA SER A 328 -2.86 6.59 1.00
C SER A 328 -3.56 7.54 1.99
N PRO A 329 -4.89 7.48 2.12
CA PRO A 329 -5.62 8.36 3.01
C PRO A 329 -5.30 8.07 4.46
N THR A 330 -5.34 9.12 5.28
CA THR A 330 -5.37 8.99 6.74
C THR A 330 -6.73 8.46 7.19
N TRP A 331 -6.80 7.88 8.39
CA TRP A 331 -8.08 7.47 8.98
C TRP A 331 -9.06 8.64 9.07
N PHE A 332 -8.57 9.84 9.34
CA PHE A 332 -9.36 11.06 9.37
C PHE A 332 -9.98 11.37 8.00
N GLU A 333 -9.18 11.41 6.93
CA GLU A 333 -9.68 11.63 5.56
C GLU A 333 -10.69 10.55 5.13
N TYR A 334 -10.39 9.29 5.47
CA TYR A 334 -11.27 8.16 5.19
C TYR A 334 -12.64 8.30 5.86
N ILE A 335 -12.68 8.64 7.16
CA ILE A 335 -13.92 8.84 7.91
C ILE A 335 -14.70 10.06 7.39
N LEU A 336 -14.00 11.16 7.07
CA LEU A 336 -14.64 12.37 6.55
C LEU A 336 -15.33 12.14 5.19
N MET A 337 -14.70 11.35 4.32
CA MET A 337 -15.26 11.06 2.99
C MET A 337 -16.41 10.05 3.01
N GLN A 338 -16.57 9.28 4.09
CA GLN A 338 -17.72 8.40 4.28
C GLN A 338 -18.97 9.19 4.71
N LYS A 339 -19.70 9.72 3.72
CA LYS A 339 -21.00 10.42 3.87
C LYS A 339 -21.97 9.82 4.89
N PRO A 340 -22.21 8.48 4.96
CA PRO A 340 -23.15 7.93 5.95
C PRO A 340 -22.63 8.00 7.39
N ILE A 341 -21.32 7.88 7.61
CA ILE A 341 -20.73 7.88 8.96
C ILE A 341 -20.66 9.29 9.52
N SER A 342 -20.31 10.29 8.71
CA SER A 342 -20.35 11.68 9.15
C SER A 342 -21.77 12.13 9.51
N ALA A 343 -22.78 11.70 8.76
CA ALA A 343 -24.19 11.93 9.10
C ALA A 343 -24.60 11.25 10.42
N PHE A 344 -24.16 10.00 10.65
CA PHE A 344 -24.42 9.28 11.89
C PHE A 344 -23.83 9.99 13.11
N TRP A 345 -22.55 10.40 13.06
CA TRP A 345 -21.91 11.10 14.17
C TRP A 345 -22.50 12.49 14.40
N GLY A 346 -22.86 13.21 13.33
CA GLY A 346 -23.57 14.48 13.43
C GLY A 346 -24.91 14.34 14.16
N ALA A 347 -25.70 13.31 13.81
CA ALA A 347 -26.95 12.99 14.50
C ALA A 347 -26.73 12.59 15.97
N MET A 348 -25.70 11.79 16.26
CA MET A 348 -25.38 11.36 17.63
C MET A 348 -24.99 12.54 18.51
N LEU A 349 -24.13 13.45 18.03
CA LEU A 349 -23.74 14.66 18.74
C LEU A 349 -24.94 15.60 18.97
N PHE A 350 -25.82 15.73 17.97
CA PHE A 350 -27.06 16.47 18.10
C PHE A 350 -27.97 15.90 19.21
N LEU A 351 -28.17 14.58 19.24
CA LEU A 351 -28.95 13.90 20.27
C LEU A 351 -28.34 14.07 21.66
N ILE A 352 -27.02 13.96 21.80
CA ILE A 352 -26.32 14.19 23.07
C ILE A 352 -26.52 15.64 23.52
N GLY A 353 -26.34 16.62 22.63
CA GLY A 353 -26.58 18.03 22.92
C GLY A 353 -28.02 18.30 23.36
N LEU A 354 -29.00 17.65 22.72
CA LEU A 354 -30.42 17.74 23.06
C LEU A 354 -30.69 17.18 24.46
N VAL A 355 -30.16 15.99 24.79
CA VAL A 355 -30.32 15.37 26.11
C VAL A 355 -29.70 16.24 27.21
N LEU A 356 -28.51 16.80 26.96
CA LEU A 356 -27.85 17.70 27.92
C LEU A 356 -28.67 18.97 28.15
N LYS A 357 -29.23 19.56 27.08
CA LYS A 357 -30.09 20.75 27.17
C LYS A 357 -31.41 20.49 27.92
N ILE A 358 -32.06 19.35 27.66
CA ILE A 358 -33.27 18.93 28.38
C ILE A 358 -32.95 18.73 29.86
N ARG A 359 -31.84 18.07 30.17
CA ARG A 359 -31.39 17.89 31.56
C ARG A 359 -31.15 19.22 32.25
N SER A 360 -30.47 20.17 31.61
CA SER A 360 -30.26 21.49 32.22
C SER A 360 -31.58 22.22 32.45
N ALA A 361 -32.57 22.10 31.57
CA ALA A 361 -33.86 22.77 31.70
C ALA A 361 -34.79 22.14 32.76
N LEU A 362 -34.68 20.83 33.01
CA LEU A 362 -35.48 20.13 34.04
C LEU A 362 -34.92 20.26 35.45
N PHE A 363 -33.62 20.56 35.59
CA PHE A 363 -32.92 20.62 36.87
C PHE A 363 -32.33 22.01 37.19
N SER A 364 -32.61 23.03 36.37
CA SER A 364 -32.46 24.45 36.72
C SER A 364 -33.79 24.99 37.20
#